data_AF-A0A7Z8YBW0-F1
#
_entry.id   AF-A0A7Z8YBW0-F1
#
_cell.length_a   1.000
_cell.length_b   1.000
_cell.length_c   1.000
_cell.angle_alpha   90.00
_cell.angle_beta   90.00
_cell.angle_gamma   90.00
#
_symmetry.space_group_name_H-M   'P 1'
#
loop_
_entity.id
_entity.type
_entity.pdbx_description
1 polymer ?
#
loop_
_entity_poly.entity_id
_entity_poly.type
_entity_poly.pdbx_seq_one_letter_code
_entity_poly.pdbx_strand_id
1 'polypeptide(L)'
;MNFITENQIEYQAFFTFWHKEEAEIVVRFDAEHHFTEEEKQEVFQQVATKIEWLEQHKEAVLEFLLKNEEVRELFEEAQEEREEEGEQAVSDEQFCEAVYLHNLYCEVGKEIACTFDIDTAPDYFLGHLVNIKLDDSYHLSLETISG
;
A
#
# COMPACT_ATOMS: atom_id res chain seq x y z
N MET A 1 -2.10 -10.10 -14.78
CA MET A 1 -3.12 -9.14 -14.30
C MET A 1 -3.74 -8.46 -15.51
N ASN A 2 -5.05 -8.20 -15.50
CA ASN A 2 -5.74 -7.51 -16.61
C ASN A 2 -6.30 -6.18 -16.09
N PHE A 3 -5.92 -5.06 -16.70
CA PHE A 3 -6.44 -3.74 -16.32
C PHE A 3 -7.80 -3.46 -16.98
N ILE A 4 -8.74 -2.93 -16.20
CA ILE A 4 -10.03 -2.39 -16.60
C ILE A 4 -9.84 -0.89 -16.87
N THR A 5 -10.27 -0.42 -18.04
CA THR A 5 -10.09 0.98 -18.48
C THR A 5 -11.29 1.82 -18.09
N GLU A 6 -11.08 2.89 -17.29
CA GLU A 6 -12.09 3.95 -17.09
C GLU A 6 -11.80 5.22 -17.91
N ASN A 7 -10.55 5.50 -18.32
CA ASN A 7 -10.18 6.52 -19.33
C ASN A 7 -8.77 6.24 -19.89
N GLN A 8 -8.36 6.85 -21.02
CA GLN A 8 -7.06 6.57 -21.67
C GLN A 8 -5.80 6.91 -20.84
N ILE A 9 -5.97 7.55 -19.67
CA ILE A 9 -4.91 7.98 -18.77
C ILE A 9 -4.90 7.21 -17.43
N GLU A 10 -5.95 6.43 -17.12
CA GLU A 10 -6.07 5.77 -15.82
C GLU A 10 -6.60 4.35 -16.01
N TYR A 11 -5.87 3.40 -15.42
CA TYR A 11 -6.07 1.98 -15.57
C TYR A 11 -6.19 1.36 -14.19
N GLN A 12 -7.26 0.61 -13.97
CA GLN A 12 -7.54 -0.04 -12.68
C GLN A 12 -7.40 -1.55 -12.80
N ALA A 13 -6.92 -2.20 -11.76
CA ALA A 13 -6.93 -3.63 -11.61
C ALA A 13 -7.15 -3.99 -10.15
N PHE A 14 -7.38 -5.26 -9.88
CA PHE A 14 -7.54 -5.77 -8.53
C PHE A 14 -6.56 -6.93 -8.30
N PHE A 15 -6.00 -6.99 -7.10
CA PHE A 15 -5.09 -8.05 -6.68
C PHE A 15 -5.27 -8.35 -5.18
N THR A 16 -5.36 -9.63 -4.83
CA THR A 16 -5.42 -10.04 -3.42
C THR A 16 -4.01 -10.24 -2.90
N PHE A 17 -3.53 -9.33 -2.05
CA PHE A 17 -2.24 -9.48 -1.39
C PHE A 17 -2.35 -10.37 -0.15
N TRP A 18 -1.36 -11.23 0.06
CA TRP A 18 -1.15 -12.00 1.29
C TRP A 18 -2.34 -12.84 1.76
N HIS A 19 -3.22 -13.22 0.82
CA HIS A 19 -4.49 -13.92 1.07
C HIS A 19 -5.42 -13.20 2.06
N LYS A 20 -5.37 -11.87 2.13
CA LYS A 20 -6.19 -11.04 3.03
C LYS A 20 -7.37 -10.40 2.31
N GLU A 21 -7.19 -9.18 1.82
CA GLU A 21 -8.22 -8.38 1.16
C GLU A 21 -7.83 -8.11 -0.29
N GLU A 22 -8.83 -7.83 -1.13
CA GLU A 22 -8.61 -7.40 -2.50
C GLU A 22 -8.21 -5.92 -2.51
N ALA A 23 -7.00 -5.63 -3.00
CA ALA A 23 -6.50 -4.28 -3.15
C ALA A 23 -6.82 -3.74 -4.55
N GLU A 24 -7.21 -2.46 -4.60
CA GLU A 24 -7.29 -1.74 -5.87
C GLU A 24 -5.89 -1.32 -6.33
N ILE A 25 -5.61 -1.52 -7.61
CA ILE A 25 -4.37 -1.10 -8.25
C ILE A 25 -4.70 -0.06 -9.30
N VAL A 26 -4.18 1.14 -9.12
CA VAL A 26 -4.42 2.28 -10.02
C VAL A 26 -3.10 2.67 -10.68
N VAL A 27 -3.07 2.64 -12.00
CA VAL A 27 -1.95 3.13 -12.81
C VAL A 27 -2.41 4.35 -13.58
N ARG A 28 -1.80 5.50 -13.28
CA ARG A 28 -2.15 6.78 -13.88
C ARG A 28 -1.01 7.33 -14.71
N PHE A 29 -1.27 7.50 -16.00
CA PHE A 29 -0.36 8.11 -16.96
C PHE A 29 -0.51 9.62 -16.95
N ASP A 30 0.62 10.33 -16.97
CA ASP A 30 0.67 11.78 -17.15
C ASP A 30 -0.09 12.19 -18.41
N ALA A 31 -1.14 12.99 -18.24
CA ALA A 31 -2.00 13.43 -19.31
C ALA A 31 -1.30 14.38 -20.30
N GLU A 32 -0.20 15.02 -19.89
CA GLU A 32 0.61 15.89 -20.76
C GLU A 32 1.60 15.09 -21.60
N HIS A 33 1.82 13.80 -21.28
CA HIS A 33 2.73 12.93 -21.99
C HIS A 33 1.98 11.92 -22.87
N HIS A 34 2.39 11.82 -24.14
CA HIS A 34 1.81 10.85 -25.05
C HIS A 34 2.59 9.53 -25.00
N PHE A 35 2.07 8.56 -24.25
CA PHE A 35 2.63 7.21 -24.19
C PHE A 35 2.19 6.37 -25.40
N THR A 36 3.14 5.74 -26.07
CA THR A 36 2.90 4.67 -27.03
C THR A 36 2.38 3.40 -26.33
N GLU A 37 1.75 2.50 -27.08
CA GLU A 37 1.28 1.23 -26.50
C GLU A 37 2.44 0.34 -26.00
N GLU A 38 3.61 0.44 -26.63
CA GLU A 38 4.84 -0.25 -26.21
C GLU A 38 5.32 0.28 -24.84
N GLU A 39 5.39 1.61 -24.66
CA GLU A 39 5.74 2.22 -23.37
C GLU A 39 4.73 1.88 -22.27
N LYS A 40 3.42 1.88 -22.58
CA LYS A 40 2.40 1.45 -21.62
C LYS A 40 2.60 0.00 -21.19
N GLN A 41 2.94 -0.89 -22.12
CA GLN A 41 3.19 -2.29 -21.82
C GLN A 41 4.43 -2.45 -20.91
N GLU A 42 5.48 -1.68 -21.14
CA GLU A 42 6.66 -1.65 -20.26
C GLU A 42 6.31 -1.14 -18.85
N VAL A 43 5.49 -0.10 -18.74
CA VAL A 43 4.98 0.41 -17.46
C VAL A 43 4.18 -0.67 -16.73
N PHE A 44 3.25 -1.35 -17.41
CA PHE A 44 2.47 -2.43 -16.80
C PHE A 44 3.34 -3.60 -16.33
N GLN A 45 4.42 -3.91 -17.05
CA GLN A 45 5.38 -4.94 -16.62
C GLN A 45 6.15 -4.51 -15.36
N GLN A 46 6.51 -3.23 -15.24
CA GLN A 46 7.15 -2.70 -14.03
C GLN A 46 6.21 -2.73 -12.83
N VAL A 47 4.95 -2.31 -13.02
CA VAL A 47 3.91 -2.37 -11.99
C VAL A 47 3.66 -3.83 -11.56
N ALA A 48 3.58 -4.77 -12.50
CA ALA A 48 3.45 -6.20 -12.20
C ALA A 48 4.64 -6.71 -11.35
N THR A 49 5.86 -6.25 -11.64
CA THR A 49 7.06 -6.63 -10.87
C THR A 49 7.00 -6.08 -9.44
N LYS A 50 6.49 -4.85 -9.24
CA LYS A 50 6.28 -4.28 -7.89
C LYS A 50 5.20 -5.03 -7.11
N ILE A 51 4.11 -5.44 -7.76
CA ILE A 51 3.06 -6.28 -7.16
C ILE A 51 3.64 -7.63 -6.71
N GLU A 52 4.39 -8.30 -7.58
CA GLU A 52 5.04 -9.57 -7.24
C GLU A 52 6.02 -9.42 -6.06
N TRP A 53 6.76 -8.30 -6.02
CA TRP A 53 7.65 -8.02 -4.90
C TRP A 53 6.88 -7.85 -3.59
N LEU A 54 5.82 -7.02 -3.58
CA LEU A 54 4.98 -6.81 -2.39
C LEU A 54 4.35 -8.11 -1.88
N GLU A 55 3.88 -8.96 -2.79
CA GLU A 55 3.32 -10.27 -2.44
C GLU A 55 4.35 -11.20 -1.79
N GLN A 56 5.60 -11.19 -2.27
CA GLN A 56 6.67 -12.05 -1.76
C GLN A 56 7.40 -11.52 -0.52
N HIS A 57 7.26 -10.23 -0.21
CA HIS A 57 8.04 -9.55 0.84
C HIS A 57 7.13 -8.94 1.92
N LYS A 58 6.06 -9.65 2.29
CA LYS A 58 5.17 -9.26 3.39
C LYS A 58 5.96 -8.92 4.65
N GLU A 59 6.91 -9.77 5.02
CA GLU A 59 7.72 -9.61 6.24
C GLU A 59 8.51 -8.30 6.24
N ALA A 60 9.00 -7.85 5.08
CA ALA A 60 9.72 -6.58 4.99
C ALA A 60 8.80 -5.37 5.24
N VAL A 61 7.56 -5.42 4.74
CA VAL A 61 6.55 -4.38 5.01
C VAL A 61 6.15 -4.38 6.48
N LEU A 62 5.91 -5.56 7.07
CA LEU A 62 5.60 -5.67 8.50
C LEU A 62 6.74 -5.15 9.38
N GLU A 63 7.98 -5.52 9.06
CA GLU A 63 9.16 -5.04 9.78
C GLU A 63 9.33 -3.52 9.66
N PHE A 64 9.00 -2.95 8.50
CA PHE A 64 8.98 -1.49 8.29
C PHE A 64 7.95 -0.82 9.23
N LEU A 65 6.71 -1.33 9.28
CA LEU A 65 5.65 -0.78 10.14
C LEU A 65 6.01 -0.86 11.63
N LEU A 66 6.58 -1.99 12.08
CA LEU A 66 6.98 -2.19 13.47
C LEU A 66 8.13 -1.28 13.92
N LYS A 67 8.93 -0.75 12.98
CA LYS A 67 10.09 0.10 13.27
C LYS A 67 9.85 1.58 12.99
N ASN A 68 8.78 1.92 12.27
CA ASN A 68 8.50 3.30 11.92
C ASN A 68 7.86 4.02 13.13
N GLU A 69 8.52 5.06 13.63
CA GLU A 69 8.11 5.78 14.85
C GLU A 69 6.69 6.34 14.74
N GLU A 70 6.33 6.99 13.63
CA GLU A 70 4.99 7.59 13.43
C GLU A 70 3.88 6.52 13.38
N VAL A 71 4.15 5.37 12.75
CA VAL A 71 3.21 4.24 12.74
C VAL A 71 3.06 3.63 14.13
N ARG A 72 4.14 3.59 14.92
CA ARG A 72 4.11 3.08 16.29
C ARG A 72 3.37 4.01 17.24
N GLU A 73 3.57 5.32 17.11
CA GLU A 73 2.79 6.32 17.85
C GLU A 73 1.30 6.16 17.56
N LEU A 74 0.91 6.04 16.29
CA LEU A 74 -0.49 5.80 15.91
C LEU A 74 -1.05 4.50 16.53
N PHE A 75 -0.28 3.42 16.49
CA PHE A 75 -0.69 2.15 17.09
C PHE A 75 -0.81 2.25 18.63
N GLU A 76 0.08 2.99 19.28
CA GLU A 76 0.04 3.23 20.73
C GLU A 76 -1.19 4.07 21.13
N GLU A 77 -1.52 5.11 20.37
CA GLU A 77 -2.77 5.86 20.55
C GLU A 77 -4.00 4.93 20.45
N ALA A 78 -4.01 4.02 19.47
CA ALA A 78 -5.07 3.02 19.35
C ALA A 78 -5.09 2.02 20.53
N GLN A 79 -3.94 1.70 21.13
CA GLN A 79 -3.90 0.87 22.35
C GLN A 79 -4.51 1.60 23.55
N GLU A 80 -4.23 2.91 23.71
CA GLU A 80 -4.75 3.72 24.80
C GLU A 80 -6.28 3.80 24.77
N GLU A 81 -6.88 4.09 23.61
CA GLU A 81 -8.35 4.11 23.47
C GLU A 81 -8.98 2.76 23.85
N ARG A 82 -8.34 1.67 23.44
CA ARG A 82 -8.82 0.31 23.74
C ARG A 82 -8.68 -0.04 25.22
N GLU A 83 -7.61 0.40 25.88
CA GLU A 83 -7.47 0.23 27.34
C GLU A 83 -8.55 1.01 28.10
N GLU A 84 -8.88 2.23 27.67
CA GLU A 84 -9.97 3.03 28.25
C GLU A 84 -11.33 2.35 28.11
N GLU A 85 -11.56 1.63 27.00
CA GLU A 85 -12.75 0.81 26.76
C GLU A 85 -12.74 -0.54 27.51
N GLY A 86 -11.64 -0.86 28.21
CA GLY A 86 -11.48 -2.09 28.98
C GLY A 86 -11.12 -3.31 28.14
N GLU A 87 -10.60 -3.11 26.93
CA GLU A 87 -10.12 -4.17 26.05
C GLU A 87 -8.70 -4.63 26.42
N GLN A 88 -8.29 -5.79 25.87
CA GLN A 88 -6.94 -6.31 26.07
C GLN A 88 -5.97 -5.66 25.09
N ALA A 89 -4.75 -5.38 25.58
CA ALA A 89 -3.65 -4.93 24.75
C ALA A 89 -3.32 -5.93 23.62
N VAL A 90 -2.94 -5.40 22.48
CA VAL A 90 -2.57 -6.13 21.25
C VAL A 90 -1.08 -6.37 21.22
N SER A 91 -0.70 -7.62 21.00
CA SER A 91 0.69 -7.96 20.72
C SER A 91 1.09 -7.57 19.29
N ASP A 92 2.39 -7.35 19.06
CA ASP A 92 2.90 -7.08 17.70
C ASP A 92 2.53 -8.18 16.70
N GLU A 93 2.44 -9.44 17.16
CA GLU A 93 2.00 -10.57 16.31
C GLU A 93 0.54 -10.39 15.85
N GLN A 94 -0.36 -10.03 16.77
CA GLN A 94 -1.77 -9.74 16.44
C GLN A 94 -1.90 -8.51 15.54
N PHE A 95 -1.09 -7.47 15.76
CA PHE A 95 -1.03 -6.31 14.87
C PHE A 95 -0.61 -6.73 13.46
N CYS A 96 0.50 -7.48 13.32
CA CYS A 96 0.97 -7.96 12.03
C CYS A 96 -0.03 -8.89 11.32
N GLU A 97 -0.82 -9.66 12.07
CA GLU A 97 -1.89 -10.48 11.51
C GLU A 97 -3.05 -9.63 10.97
N ALA A 98 -3.31 -8.46 11.56
CA ALA A 98 -4.38 -7.55 11.15
C ALA A 98 -4.02 -6.73 9.89
N VAL A 99 -2.73 -6.54 9.61
CA VAL A 99 -2.23 -5.75 8.48
C VAL A 99 -2.64 -6.34 7.13
N TYR A 100 -3.19 -5.48 6.27
CA TYR A 100 -3.48 -5.76 4.87
C TYR A 100 -3.16 -4.54 3.98
N LEU A 101 -2.95 -4.78 2.69
CA LEU A 101 -2.72 -3.73 1.70
C LEU A 101 -4.07 -3.31 1.11
N HIS A 102 -4.41 -2.03 1.25
CA HIS A 102 -5.70 -1.51 0.83
C HIS A 102 -5.71 -1.11 -0.65
N ASN A 103 -4.67 -0.41 -1.11
CA ASN A 103 -4.52 -0.04 -2.52
C ASN A 103 -3.04 0.10 -2.90
N LEU A 104 -2.77 0.06 -4.21
CA LEU A 104 -1.49 0.41 -4.81
C LEU A 104 -1.73 1.47 -5.89
N TYR A 105 -1.16 2.64 -5.70
CA TYR A 105 -1.21 3.74 -6.64
C TYR A 105 0.13 3.90 -7.35
N CYS A 106 0.14 3.93 -8.68
CA CYS A 106 1.33 4.16 -9.48
C CYS A 106 1.11 5.33 -10.44
N GLU A 107 1.84 6.42 -10.20
CA GLU A 107 1.87 7.61 -11.06
C GLU A 107 3.02 7.50 -12.06
N VAL A 108 2.71 7.65 -13.34
CA VAL A 108 3.62 7.40 -14.45
C VAL A 108 3.91 8.73 -15.16
N GLY A 109 5.06 9.30 -14.83
CA GLY A 109 5.62 10.49 -15.48
C GLY A 109 6.91 10.15 -16.22
N LYS A 110 7.99 10.88 -15.91
CA LYS A 110 9.36 10.50 -16.35
C LYS A 110 9.88 9.25 -15.66
N GLU A 111 9.41 9.04 -14.44
CA GLU A 111 9.68 7.89 -13.58
C GLU A 111 8.33 7.37 -13.07
N ILE A 112 8.30 6.12 -12.63
CA ILE A 112 7.10 5.52 -12.04
C ILE A 112 7.21 5.66 -10.52
N ALA A 113 6.35 6.47 -9.93
CA ALA A 113 6.24 6.56 -8.48
C ALA A 113 5.09 5.66 -8.02
N CYS A 114 5.38 4.65 -7.20
CA CYS A 114 4.34 3.81 -6.61
C CYS A 114 4.27 4.01 -5.10
N THR A 115 3.07 4.27 -4.61
CA THR A 115 2.71 4.30 -3.19
C THR A 115 1.58 3.32 -2.93
N PHE A 116 1.46 2.83 -1.70
CA PHE A 116 0.40 1.90 -1.31
C PHE A 116 -0.07 2.22 0.09
N ASP A 117 -1.38 2.07 0.29
CA ASP A 117 -1.99 2.24 1.59
C ASP A 117 -2.02 0.90 2.34
N ILE A 118 -1.59 0.95 3.60
CA ILE A 118 -1.75 -0.12 4.56
C ILE A 118 -2.84 0.25 5.55
N ASP A 119 -3.65 -0.75 5.88
CA ASP A 119 -4.68 -0.67 6.90
C ASP A 119 -4.69 -1.96 7.75
N THR A 120 -5.51 -1.99 8.80
CA THR A 120 -5.61 -3.07 9.76
C THR A 120 -7.06 -3.48 10.01
N ALA A 121 -7.29 -4.79 10.13
CA ALA A 121 -8.58 -5.35 10.53
C ALA A 121 -8.38 -6.37 11.66
N PRO A 122 -8.80 -6.10 12.91
CA PRO A 122 -9.51 -4.91 13.40
C PRO A 122 -8.73 -3.60 13.23
N ASP A 123 -9.45 -2.47 13.24
CA ASP A 123 -8.88 -1.14 13.05
C ASP A 123 -7.98 -0.77 14.24
N TYR A 124 -6.67 -0.75 13.97
CA TYR A 124 -5.60 -0.33 14.88
C TYR A 124 -4.92 0.96 14.41
N PHE A 125 -5.53 1.66 13.45
CA PHE A 125 -5.07 2.94 12.93
C PHE A 125 -6.10 4.06 13.12
N LEU A 126 -7.17 3.83 13.89
CA LEU A 126 -8.17 4.85 14.23
C LEU A 126 -8.83 5.46 12.97
N GLY A 127 -9.05 4.63 11.95
CA GLY A 127 -9.60 5.04 10.66
C GLY A 127 -8.59 5.71 9.73
N HIS A 128 -7.31 5.80 10.10
CA HIS A 128 -6.25 6.27 9.24
C HIS A 128 -5.68 5.14 8.35
N LEU A 129 -5.18 5.53 7.20
CA LEU A 129 -4.38 4.74 6.28
C LEU A 129 -2.92 5.16 6.38
N VAL A 130 -2.02 4.18 6.40
CA VAL A 130 -0.57 4.41 6.37
C VAL A 130 -0.10 4.31 4.92
N ASN A 131 0.25 5.45 4.31
CA ASN A 131 0.73 5.50 2.94
C ASN A 131 2.26 5.32 2.87
N ILE A 132 2.69 4.31 2.13
CA ILE A 132 4.10 3.93 1.98
C ILE A 132 4.51 4.00 0.53
N LYS A 133 5.66 4.59 0.25
CA LYS A 133 6.29 4.56 -1.06
C LYS A 133 7.17 3.34 -1.24
N LEU A 134 7.11 2.73 -2.42
CA LEU A 134 8.02 1.70 -2.88
C LEU A 134 8.82 2.22 -4.08
N ASP A 135 10.09 2.56 -3.84
CA ASP A 135 10.98 3.06 -4.89
C ASP A 135 11.42 1.95 -5.87
N ASP A 136 12.17 2.30 -6.92
CA ASP A 136 12.65 1.35 -7.93
C ASP A 136 13.78 0.44 -7.45
N SER A 137 14.37 0.74 -6.29
CA SER A 137 15.32 -0.12 -5.59
C SER A 137 14.65 -0.97 -4.51
N TYR A 138 13.31 -0.96 -4.44
CA TYR A 138 12.49 -1.65 -3.46
C TYR A 138 12.72 -1.20 -2.00
N HIS A 139 13.11 0.06 -1.80
CA HIS A 139 13.10 0.66 -0.46
C HIS A 139 11.72 1.19 -0.12
N LEU A 140 11.35 1.01 1.14
CA LEU A 140 10.12 1.49 1.74
C LEU A 140 10.37 2.81 2.46
N SER A 141 9.51 3.80 2.23
CA SER A 141 9.49 5.06 3.01
C SER A 141 8.06 5.47 3.33
N LEU A 142 7.84 6.01 4.52
CA LEU A 142 6.55 6.56 4.90
C LEU A 142 6.38 7.88 4.15
N GLU A 143 5.25 8.05 3.46
CA GLU A 143 4.92 9.31 2.79
C GLU A 143 3.97 10.13 3.66
N THR A 144 2.90 9.51 4.17
CA THR A 144 1.92 10.18 5.03
C THR A 144 1.10 9.15 5.81
N ILE A 145 0.46 9.60 6.88
CA ILE A 145 -0.68 8.94 7.52
C ILE A 145 -1.90 9.82 7.22
N SER A 146 -2.98 9.25 6.69
CA SER A 146 -4.16 10.01 6.24
C SER A 146 -5.45 9.35 6.68
N GLY A 147 -6.44 10.12 7.15
CA GLY A 147 -7.80 9.65 7.47
C GLY A 147 -8.86 10.63 6.96
#